data_AF-A0A8E0NCX8-F1
#
_entry.id   AF-A0A8E0NCX8-F1
#
_cell.length_a   1.000
_cell.length_b   1.000
_cell.length_c   1.000
_cell.angle_alpha   90.00
_cell.angle_beta   90.00
_cell.angle_gamma   90.00
#
_symmetry.space_group_name_H-M   'P 1'
#
loop_
_entity.id
_entity.type
_entity.pdbx_description
1 polymer ?
#
loop_
_entity_poly.entity_id
_entity_poly.type
_entity_poly.pdbx_seq_one_letter_code
_entity_poly.pdbx_strand_id
1 'polypeptide(L)'
;MRVIAAFAVIPMLLGLAAASASAQAPGAFDPREHRQHLYGAPTQVLVIGTPHLSGAPDDFDPAVLEPILERLAAFGPDIIAIENLSGESVHALKTYEAVYPESADWFGGRFLRLAAVAEAETGLGMPAAEAEARRLLAALPENPTPAQRRRLAAVLTAAGDAYSALVQWWRLDAAERRAGDGISGELAVLLDEYETRRNESHMIAVRLAVRLGLDRVYPVDDHHGDDIMGDAVIDDMRVFMEQADFAAHIASPEFQYLAERPSASERLKMHWRPTGF
;
A
#
# COMPACT_ATOMS: atom_id res chain seq x y z
N MET A 1 44.00 -80.85 18.06
CA MET A 1 44.05 -81.08 16.61
C MET A 1 42.83 -80.39 16.00
N ARG A 2 43.03 -79.27 15.31
CA ARG A 2 41.97 -78.44 14.71
C ARG A 2 41.49 -79.12 13.43
N VAL A 3 40.19 -79.36 13.31
CA VAL A 3 39.53 -79.65 12.02
C VAL A 3 38.62 -78.47 11.72
N ILE A 4 39.00 -77.72 10.69
CA ILE A 4 38.28 -76.57 10.15
C ILE A 4 37.21 -77.14 9.22
N ALA A 5 35.93 -76.95 9.56
CA ALA A 5 34.81 -77.19 8.67
C ALA A 5 34.48 -75.87 7.95
N ALA A 6 34.64 -75.87 6.63
CA ALA A 6 34.29 -74.77 5.75
C ALA A 6 32.75 -74.64 5.67
N PHE A 7 32.21 -73.51 6.13
CA PHE A 7 30.82 -73.13 5.85
C PHE A 7 30.81 -72.21 4.62
N ALA A 8 30.14 -72.68 3.56
CA ALA A 8 29.83 -71.89 2.39
C ALA A 8 28.80 -70.80 2.77
N VAL A 9 29.16 -69.54 2.53
CA VAL A 9 28.26 -68.38 2.66
C VAL A 9 27.49 -68.25 1.35
N ILE A 10 26.18 -68.49 1.40
CA ILE A 10 25.23 -68.16 0.33
C ILE A 10 24.91 -66.65 0.45
N PRO A 11 25.19 -65.79 -0.55
CA PRO A 11 24.79 -64.40 -0.49
C PRO A 11 23.28 -64.29 -0.76
N MET A 12 22.53 -63.90 0.28
CA MET A 12 21.11 -63.55 0.20
C MET A 12 20.99 -62.17 -0.44
N LEU A 13 20.73 -62.14 -1.75
CA LEU A 13 20.38 -60.93 -2.50
C LEU A 13 18.97 -60.46 -2.06
N LEU A 14 18.90 -59.52 -1.11
CA LEU A 14 17.70 -58.72 -0.88
C LEU A 14 17.57 -57.74 -2.06
N GLY A 15 16.70 -58.08 -3.01
CA GLY A 15 16.20 -57.12 -3.99
C GLY A 15 15.32 -56.09 -3.28
N LEU A 16 15.86 -54.89 -3.03
CA LEU A 16 15.06 -53.70 -2.77
C LEU A 16 14.26 -53.41 -4.05
N ALA A 17 13.03 -53.91 -4.13
CA ALA A 17 12.06 -53.36 -5.05
C ALA A 17 11.75 -51.94 -4.55
N ALA A 18 12.40 -50.94 -5.14
CA ALA A 18 11.96 -49.56 -5.03
C ALA A 18 10.57 -49.50 -5.65
N ALA A 19 9.54 -49.57 -4.80
CA ALA A 19 8.22 -49.14 -5.19
C ALA A 19 8.36 -47.66 -5.54
N SER A 20 8.42 -47.35 -6.83
CA SER A 20 8.18 -46.00 -7.32
C SER A 20 6.78 -45.64 -6.86
N ALA A 21 6.67 -44.98 -5.71
CA ALA A 21 5.48 -44.23 -5.39
C ALA A 21 5.33 -43.25 -6.56
N SER A 22 4.37 -43.52 -7.44
CA SER A 22 3.89 -42.50 -8.36
C SER A 22 3.47 -41.35 -7.47
N ALA A 23 4.26 -40.28 -7.45
CA ALA A 23 3.79 -39.02 -6.93
C ALA A 23 2.57 -38.69 -7.78
N GLN A 24 1.37 -38.96 -7.26
CA GLN A 24 0.16 -38.37 -7.77
C GLN A 24 0.48 -36.88 -7.79
N ALA A 25 0.62 -36.30 -8.98
CA ALA A 25 0.77 -34.86 -9.09
C ALA A 25 -0.40 -34.29 -8.27
N PRO A 26 -0.13 -33.56 -7.17
CA PRO A 26 -1.22 -32.94 -6.44
C PRO A 26 -2.04 -32.20 -7.49
N GLY A 27 -3.35 -32.45 -7.54
CA GLY A 27 -4.25 -31.72 -8.43
C GLY A 27 -3.90 -30.24 -8.33
N ALA A 28 -3.94 -29.51 -9.45
CA ALA A 28 -3.51 -28.10 -9.48
C ALA A 28 -4.06 -27.38 -8.25
N PHE A 29 -3.17 -26.90 -7.39
CA PHE A 29 -3.56 -26.29 -6.13
C PHE A 29 -4.45 -25.08 -6.44
N ASP A 30 -5.74 -25.19 -6.15
CA ASP A 30 -6.67 -24.09 -6.25
C ASP A 30 -6.99 -23.59 -4.83
N PRO A 31 -6.39 -22.47 -4.39
CA PRO A 31 -6.66 -21.93 -3.05
C PRO A 31 -8.12 -21.55 -2.84
N ARG A 32 -8.96 -21.49 -3.88
CA ARG A 32 -10.42 -21.24 -3.79
C ARG A 32 -11.17 -22.46 -3.24
N GLU A 33 -10.73 -23.67 -3.55
CA GLU A 33 -11.37 -24.92 -3.08
C GLU A 33 -11.18 -25.15 -1.57
N HIS A 34 -10.24 -24.43 -0.97
CA HIS A 34 -9.93 -24.46 0.46
C HIS A 34 -10.63 -23.36 1.28
N ARG A 35 -11.50 -22.53 0.66
CA ARG A 35 -12.28 -21.47 1.34
C ARG A 35 -13.70 -21.92 1.69
N GLN A 36 -13.85 -23.12 2.25
CA GLN A 36 -15.15 -23.78 2.43
C GLN A 36 -16.14 -22.98 3.30
N HIS A 37 -15.66 -22.02 4.11
CA HIS A 37 -16.50 -21.16 4.94
C HIS A 37 -16.02 -19.71 4.84
N LEU A 38 -16.53 -18.96 3.87
CA LEU A 38 -16.46 -17.50 3.87
C LEU A 38 -17.68 -16.98 4.64
N TYR A 39 -17.46 -16.30 5.76
CA TYR A 39 -18.53 -15.65 6.51
C TYR A 39 -18.75 -14.25 5.95
N GLY A 40 -20.01 -13.91 5.66
CA GLY A 40 -20.39 -12.59 5.14
C GLY A 40 -20.23 -12.45 3.62
N ALA A 41 -20.54 -11.25 3.12
CA ALA A 41 -20.32 -10.93 1.70
C ALA A 41 -18.80 -10.78 1.43
N PRO A 42 -18.31 -11.18 0.24
CA PRO A 42 -16.91 -10.96 -0.13
C PRO A 42 -16.54 -9.47 -0.08
N THR A 43 -15.36 -9.16 0.47
CA THR A 43 -14.79 -7.80 0.39
C THR A 43 -14.62 -7.42 -1.07
N GLN A 44 -15.16 -6.24 -1.43
CA GLN A 44 -14.95 -5.67 -2.75
C GLN A 44 -13.63 -4.88 -2.75
N VAL A 45 -12.80 -5.13 -3.76
CA VAL A 45 -11.49 -4.47 -3.89
C VAL A 45 -11.40 -3.86 -5.28
N LEU A 46 -10.99 -2.60 -5.34
CA LEU A 46 -10.65 -1.87 -6.55
C LEU A 46 -9.21 -1.37 -6.39
N VAL A 47 -8.37 -1.67 -7.38
CA VAL A 47 -6.98 -1.21 -7.43
C VAL A 47 -6.83 -0.25 -8.60
N ILE A 48 -6.20 0.89 -8.35
CA ILE A 48 -5.87 1.89 -9.36
C ILE A 48 -4.36 2.00 -9.43
N GLY A 49 -3.80 1.73 -10.60
CA GLY A 49 -2.43 2.11 -10.92
C GLY A 49 -2.42 3.45 -11.64
N THR A 50 -1.51 4.34 -11.25
CA THR A 50 -1.27 5.62 -11.93
C THR A 50 0.22 5.78 -12.22
N PRO A 51 0.63 6.38 -13.35
CA PRO A 51 1.93 7.04 -13.39
C PRO A 51 2.01 8.07 -12.26
N HIS A 52 3.18 8.23 -11.63
CA HIS A 52 3.32 9.20 -10.54
C HIS A 52 2.94 10.61 -11.01
N LEU A 53 2.01 11.24 -10.32
CA LEU A 53 1.55 12.59 -10.68
C LEU A 53 2.66 13.62 -10.50
N SER A 54 3.67 13.33 -9.68
CA SER A 54 4.87 14.18 -9.54
C SER A 54 5.57 14.44 -10.88
N GLY A 55 5.51 13.47 -11.82
CA GLY A 55 6.04 13.58 -13.18
C GLY A 55 5.10 14.22 -14.20
N ALA A 56 3.90 14.65 -13.81
CA ALA A 56 3.00 15.34 -14.73
C ALA A 56 3.50 16.76 -15.09
N PRO A 57 3.04 17.35 -16.20
CA PRO A 57 3.44 18.69 -16.64
C PRO A 57 3.16 19.81 -15.63
N ASP A 58 3.87 20.93 -15.76
CA ASP A 58 3.73 22.12 -14.91
C ASP A 58 2.37 22.81 -15.00
N ASP A 59 1.66 22.63 -16.11
CA ASP A 59 0.29 23.07 -16.32
C ASP A 59 -0.77 22.01 -15.98
N PHE A 60 -0.40 20.95 -15.24
CA PHE A 60 -1.36 19.95 -14.75
C PHE A 60 -2.47 20.61 -13.92
N ASP A 61 -3.70 20.53 -14.40
CA ASP A 61 -4.90 20.98 -13.71
C ASP A 61 -5.51 19.80 -12.92
N PRO A 62 -5.58 19.86 -11.57
CA PRO A 62 -6.23 18.81 -10.77
C PRO A 62 -7.67 18.51 -11.17
N ALA A 63 -8.38 19.43 -11.85
CA ALA A 63 -9.74 19.21 -12.34
C ALA A 63 -9.85 18.01 -13.30
N VAL A 64 -8.76 17.62 -13.98
CA VAL A 64 -8.76 16.42 -14.83
C VAL A 64 -8.99 15.12 -14.05
N LEU A 65 -8.78 15.13 -12.73
CA LEU A 65 -9.03 13.99 -11.85
C LEU A 65 -10.51 13.85 -11.43
N GLU A 66 -11.36 14.84 -11.73
CA GLU A 66 -12.76 14.80 -11.29
C GLU A 66 -13.53 13.56 -11.80
N PRO A 67 -13.43 13.16 -13.09
CA PRO A 67 -14.16 11.98 -13.57
C PRO A 67 -13.75 10.67 -12.89
N ILE A 68 -12.48 10.54 -12.46
CA ILE A 68 -12.06 9.36 -11.71
C ILE A 68 -12.55 9.45 -10.26
N LEU A 69 -12.48 10.63 -9.62
CA LEU A 69 -13.02 10.84 -8.28
C LEU A 69 -14.52 10.54 -8.19
N GLU A 70 -15.31 10.93 -9.20
CA GLU A 70 -16.74 10.59 -9.29
C GLU A 70 -16.98 9.08 -9.32
N ARG A 71 -16.20 8.35 -10.15
CA ARG A 71 -16.32 6.88 -10.25
C ARG A 71 -15.92 6.18 -8.95
N LEU A 72 -14.89 6.67 -8.28
CA LEU A 72 -14.44 6.13 -7.00
C LEU A 72 -15.42 6.44 -5.87
N ALA A 73 -16.01 7.64 -5.87
CA ALA A 73 -17.06 7.97 -4.92
C ALA A 73 -18.30 7.09 -5.13
N ALA A 74 -18.65 6.79 -6.39
CA ALA A 74 -19.73 5.87 -6.72
C ALA A 74 -19.43 4.40 -6.36
N PHE A 75 -18.16 4.00 -6.33
CA PHE A 75 -17.75 2.71 -5.78
C PHE A 75 -17.97 2.63 -4.26
N GLY A 76 -17.83 3.76 -3.55
CA GLY A 76 -18.14 3.88 -2.13
C GLY A 76 -17.20 3.08 -1.22
N PRO A 77 -15.87 3.28 -1.27
CA PRO A 77 -14.94 2.56 -0.41
C PRO A 77 -15.12 2.93 1.06
N ASP A 78 -15.16 1.92 1.93
CA ASP A 78 -15.07 2.11 3.39
C ASP A 78 -13.63 2.42 3.84
N ILE A 79 -12.65 1.96 3.07
CA ILE A 79 -11.21 2.07 3.33
C ILE A 79 -10.50 2.47 2.04
N ILE A 80 -9.60 3.46 2.14
CA ILE A 80 -8.73 3.88 1.03
C ILE A 80 -7.29 3.59 1.43
N ALA A 81 -6.67 2.64 0.73
CA ALA A 81 -5.27 2.31 0.89
C ALA A 81 -4.41 3.10 -0.11
N ILE A 82 -3.20 3.49 0.30
CA ILE A 82 -2.22 4.21 -0.54
C ILE A 82 -0.87 3.48 -0.54
N GLU A 83 -0.19 3.54 -1.67
CA GLU A 83 1.19 3.06 -1.86
C GLU A 83 2.16 4.07 -1.24
N ASN A 84 2.20 4.06 0.10
CA ASN A 84 3.14 4.83 0.90
C ASN A 84 3.50 4.03 2.15
N LEU A 85 4.70 4.29 2.66
CA LEU A 85 5.11 3.79 3.97
C LEU A 85 4.27 4.42 5.08
N SER A 86 3.97 3.64 6.10
CA SER A 86 3.40 4.14 7.35
C SER A 86 4.45 4.93 8.15
N GLY A 87 3.97 5.76 9.08
CA GLY A 87 4.86 6.46 10.02
C GLY A 87 5.70 5.50 10.84
N GLU A 88 5.13 4.36 11.24
CA GLU A 88 5.85 3.28 11.92
C GLU A 88 6.97 2.69 11.06
N SER A 89 6.70 2.42 9.77
CA SER A 89 7.71 1.88 8.86
C SER A 89 8.82 2.89 8.58
N VAL A 90 8.48 4.16 8.33
CA VAL A 90 9.48 5.22 8.16
C VAL A 90 10.35 5.37 9.42
N HIS A 91 9.74 5.34 10.61
CA HIS A 91 10.46 5.41 11.87
C HIS A 91 11.38 4.20 12.07
N ALA A 92 10.92 2.99 11.75
CA ALA A 92 11.72 1.77 11.82
C ALA A 92 12.93 1.84 10.87
N LEU A 93 12.71 2.17 9.59
CA LEU A 93 13.79 2.34 8.61
C LEU A 93 14.82 3.37 9.06
N LYS A 94 14.37 4.51 9.63
CA LYS A 94 15.30 5.52 10.14
C LYS A 94 16.05 5.06 11.39
N THR A 95 15.40 4.30 12.26
CA THR A 95 16.03 3.71 13.46
C THR A 95 17.12 2.72 13.08
N TYR A 96 16.90 1.95 12.01
CA TYR A 96 17.85 0.98 11.45
C TYR A 96 18.57 1.51 10.20
N GLU A 97 18.88 2.81 10.14
CA GLU A 97 19.51 3.45 8.97
C GLU A 97 20.86 2.82 8.57
N ALA A 98 21.57 2.20 9.52
CA ALA A 98 22.80 1.45 9.20
C ALA A 98 22.56 0.17 8.39
N VAL A 99 21.34 -0.37 8.42
CA VAL A 99 20.87 -1.53 7.64
C VAL A 99 20.17 -1.06 6.37
N TYR A 100 19.35 -0.01 6.47
CA TYR A 100 18.57 0.56 5.37
C TYR A 100 19.06 1.99 5.05
N PRO A 101 20.24 2.14 4.44
CA PRO A 101 20.80 3.46 4.17
C PRO A 101 19.86 4.27 3.28
N GLU A 102 19.58 5.50 3.70
CA GLU A 102 18.76 6.49 2.98
C GLU A 102 17.29 6.08 2.70
N SER A 103 16.87 4.85 2.97
CA SER A 103 15.53 4.35 2.60
C SER A 103 14.41 5.19 3.22
N ALA A 104 14.54 5.52 4.51
CA ALA A 104 13.61 6.41 5.18
C ALA A 104 13.58 7.82 4.57
N ASP A 105 14.71 8.31 4.04
CA ASP A 105 14.81 9.63 3.43
C ASP A 105 14.18 9.66 2.02
N TRP A 106 14.41 8.61 1.23
CA TRP A 106 13.81 8.43 -0.09
C TRP A 106 12.28 8.29 -0.04
N PHE A 107 11.79 7.41 0.82
CA PHE A 107 10.37 7.04 0.85
C PHE A 107 9.54 7.81 1.88
N GLY A 108 10.19 8.42 2.89
CA GLY A 108 9.52 9.08 4.01
C GLY A 108 10.11 10.43 4.43
N GLY A 109 11.16 10.93 3.75
CA GLY A 109 11.92 12.10 4.23
C GLY A 109 11.09 13.38 4.38
N ARG A 110 10.05 13.55 3.54
CA ARG A 110 9.10 14.66 3.70
C ARG A 110 8.22 14.49 4.95
N PHE A 111 7.79 13.28 5.25
CA PHE A 111 6.98 12.96 6.42
C PHE A 111 7.80 13.10 7.70
N LEU A 112 9.07 12.71 7.69
CA LEU A 112 10.00 12.95 8.80
C LEU A 112 10.16 14.44 9.11
N ARG A 113 10.30 15.28 8.08
CA ARG A 113 10.37 16.75 8.28
C ARG A 113 9.07 17.31 8.85
N LEU A 114 7.92 16.91 8.33
CA LEU A 114 6.63 17.33 8.86
C LEU A 114 6.42 16.86 10.29
N ALA A 115 6.78 15.60 10.59
CA ALA A 115 6.70 15.03 11.92
C ALA A 115 7.55 15.82 12.93
N ALA A 116 8.77 16.21 12.55
CA ALA A 116 9.64 17.03 13.40
C ALA A 116 9.03 18.42 13.70
N VAL A 117 8.41 19.07 12.71
CA VAL A 117 7.72 20.36 12.92
C VAL A 117 6.51 20.18 13.84
N ALA A 118 5.74 19.11 13.67
CA ALA A 118 4.57 18.83 14.49
C ALA A 118 4.95 18.40 15.92
N GLU A 119 6.04 17.67 16.11
CA GLU A 119 6.57 17.29 17.43
C GLU A 119 6.89 18.52 18.28
N ALA A 120 7.43 19.58 17.69
CA ALA A 120 7.75 20.82 18.40
C ALA A 120 6.54 21.46 19.10
N GLU A 121 5.35 21.34 18.52
CA GLU A 121 4.09 21.88 19.08
C GLU A 121 3.33 20.87 19.92
N THR A 122 3.33 19.59 19.50
CA THR A 122 2.56 18.54 20.17
C THR A 122 3.27 17.98 21.38
N GLY A 123 4.60 18.06 21.43
CA GLY A 123 5.45 17.42 22.42
C GLY A 123 5.52 15.90 22.28
N LEU A 124 5.10 15.34 21.14
CA LEU A 124 4.99 13.90 20.91
C LEU A 124 5.92 13.48 19.77
N GLY A 125 6.94 12.67 20.08
CA GLY A 125 7.70 11.95 19.05
C GLY A 125 6.87 10.85 18.39
N MET A 126 7.28 10.40 17.20
CA MET A 126 6.47 9.55 16.31
C MET A 126 5.77 8.35 16.99
N PRO A 127 6.43 7.50 17.82
CA PRO A 127 5.74 6.36 18.44
C PRO A 127 4.64 6.78 19.42
N ALA A 128 4.85 7.85 20.19
CA ALA A 128 3.86 8.37 21.13
C ALA A 128 2.72 9.09 20.39
N ALA A 129 3.05 9.81 19.32
CA ALA A 129 2.08 10.45 18.45
C ALA A 129 1.17 9.42 17.75
N GLU A 130 1.70 8.29 17.28
CA GLU A 130 0.90 7.23 16.65
C GLU A 130 -0.10 6.60 17.65
N ALA A 131 0.35 6.32 18.88
CA ALA A 131 -0.53 5.83 19.93
C ALA A 131 -1.66 6.83 20.25
N GLU A 132 -1.33 8.12 20.35
CA GLU A 132 -2.31 9.18 20.57
C GLU A 132 -3.24 9.36 19.37
N ALA A 133 -2.74 9.25 18.13
CA ALA A 133 -3.55 9.33 16.91
C ALA A 133 -4.63 8.24 16.90
N ARG A 134 -4.24 6.99 17.19
CA ARG A 134 -5.19 5.86 17.31
C ARG A 134 -6.23 6.09 18.40
N ARG A 135 -5.81 6.63 19.55
CA ARG A 135 -6.72 6.96 20.66
C ARG A 135 -7.73 8.05 20.25
N LEU A 136 -7.26 9.11 19.59
CA LEU A 136 -8.09 10.22 19.13
C LEU A 136 -9.06 9.80 18.01
N LEU A 137 -8.61 9.00 17.05
CA LEU A 137 -9.46 8.43 16.00
C LEU A 137 -10.57 7.56 16.57
N ALA A 138 -10.24 6.67 17.53
CA ALA A 138 -11.23 5.81 18.16
C ALA A 138 -12.27 6.57 19.02
N ALA A 139 -11.90 7.75 19.52
CA ALA A 139 -12.76 8.61 20.33
C ALA A 139 -13.37 9.77 19.53
N LEU A 140 -13.20 9.79 18.20
CA LEU A 140 -13.66 10.90 17.37
C LEU A 140 -15.19 10.88 17.30
N PRO A 141 -15.89 11.98 17.65
CA PRO A 141 -17.34 12.02 17.56
C PRO A 141 -17.79 12.11 16.10
N GLU A 142 -19.06 11.79 15.82
CA GLU A 142 -19.64 11.92 14.46
C GLU A 142 -19.50 13.33 13.87
N ASN A 143 -19.56 14.36 14.74
CA ASN A 143 -19.40 15.76 14.36
C ASN A 143 -18.27 16.42 15.17
N PRO A 144 -16.99 16.24 14.76
CA PRO A 144 -15.85 16.84 15.44
C PRO A 144 -15.85 18.35 15.34
N THR A 145 -15.45 19.02 16.42
CA THR A 145 -15.21 20.47 16.39
C THR A 145 -13.96 20.78 15.55
N PRO A 146 -13.82 22.02 15.03
CA PRO A 146 -12.60 22.44 14.34
C PRO A 146 -11.32 22.23 15.16
N ALA A 147 -11.39 22.47 16.48
CA ALA A 147 -10.28 22.24 17.39
C ALA A 147 -9.89 20.75 17.48
N GLN A 148 -10.87 19.84 17.51
CA GLN A 148 -10.61 18.40 17.49
C GLN A 148 -9.94 17.95 16.20
N ARG A 149 -10.38 18.47 15.03
CA ARG A 149 -9.75 18.16 13.75
C ARG A 149 -8.33 18.70 13.64
N ARG A 150 -8.07 19.94 14.08
CA ARG A 150 -6.71 20.50 14.12
C ARG A 150 -5.81 19.68 15.05
N ARG A 151 -6.29 19.31 16.23
CA ARG A 151 -5.53 18.44 17.16
C ARG A 151 -5.22 17.10 16.53
N LEU A 152 -6.19 16.46 15.89
CA LEU A 152 -5.97 15.18 15.23
C LEU A 152 -5.01 15.30 14.04
N ALA A 153 -5.11 16.36 13.23
CA ALA A 153 -4.18 16.64 12.15
C ALA A 153 -2.74 16.83 12.67
N ALA A 154 -2.56 17.57 13.77
CA ALA A 154 -1.25 17.78 14.39
C ALA A 154 -0.64 16.46 14.86
N VAL A 155 -1.42 15.63 15.56
CA VAL A 155 -0.94 14.35 16.10
C VAL A 155 -0.65 13.35 14.98
N LEU A 156 -1.50 13.25 13.95
CA LEU A 156 -1.24 12.41 12.78
C LEU A 156 0.03 12.85 12.03
N THR A 157 0.25 14.16 11.91
CA THR A 157 1.49 14.68 11.32
C THR A 157 2.70 14.27 12.15
N ALA A 158 2.65 14.45 13.47
CA ALA A 158 3.71 14.04 14.40
C ALA A 158 3.97 12.53 14.37
N ALA A 159 2.95 11.72 14.07
CA ALA A 159 3.08 10.28 13.89
C ALA A 159 3.76 9.88 12.56
N GLY A 160 3.95 10.82 11.63
CA GLY A 160 4.41 10.53 10.27
C GLY A 160 3.29 10.16 9.28
N ASP A 161 2.03 10.20 9.70
CA ASP A 161 0.85 9.95 8.84
C ASP A 161 0.33 11.27 8.25
N ALA A 162 1.16 11.87 7.38
CA ALA A 162 0.86 13.17 6.78
C ALA A 162 -0.42 13.15 5.92
N TYR A 163 -0.71 12.04 5.23
CA TYR A 163 -1.89 11.97 4.38
C TYR A 163 -3.19 11.90 5.19
N SER A 164 -3.22 11.15 6.29
CA SER A 164 -4.39 11.20 7.19
C SER A 164 -4.50 12.54 7.90
N ALA A 165 -3.39 13.20 8.21
CA ALA A 165 -3.42 14.57 8.70
C ALA A 165 -4.07 15.53 7.69
N LEU A 166 -3.77 15.39 6.39
CA LEU A 166 -4.43 16.16 5.34
C LEU A 166 -5.93 15.90 5.24
N VAL A 167 -6.40 14.66 5.47
CA VAL A 167 -7.85 14.37 5.54
C VAL A 167 -8.50 15.25 6.61
N GLN A 168 -7.90 15.33 7.80
CA GLN A 168 -8.44 16.15 8.89
C GLN A 168 -8.33 17.65 8.61
N TRP A 169 -7.21 18.08 8.03
CA TRP A 169 -6.97 19.47 7.65
C TRP A 169 -7.95 19.97 6.58
N TRP A 170 -8.18 19.18 5.53
CA TRP A 170 -9.06 19.57 4.43
C TRP A 170 -10.55 19.43 4.73
N ARG A 171 -10.92 18.64 5.74
CA ARG A 171 -12.29 18.62 6.29
C ARG A 171 -12.61 19.84 7.17
N LEU A 172 -11.63 20.70 7.48
CA LEU A 172 -11.89 22.01 8.06
C LEU A 172 -12.40 22.97 6.99
N ASP A 173 -13.34 23.84 7.38
CA ASP A 173 -13.65 25.05 6.62
C ASP A 173 -12.39 25.89 6.44
N ALA A 174 -12.28 26.60 5.32
CA ALA A 174 -11.09 27.38 4.96
C ALA A 174 -10.69 28.39 6.06
N ALA A 175 -11.64 28.99 6.78
CA ALA A 175 -11.37 29.92 7.87
C ALA A 175 -10.78 29.25 9.13
N GLU A 176 -10.96 27.93 9.28
CA GLU A 176 -10.48 27.14 10.42
C GLU A 176 -9.17 26.39 10.13
N ARG A 177 -8.68 26.44 8.88
CA ARG A 177 -7.33 26.01 8.46
C ARG A 177 -6.30 27.04 8.89
N ARG A 178 -6.05 27.11 10.20
CA ARG A 178 -5.15 28.06 10.84
C ARG A 178 -4.43 27.43 12.02
N ALA A 179 -3.42 28.13 12.52
CA ALA A 179 -2.72 27.73 13.73
C ALA A 179 -3.65 27.61 14.95
N GLY A 180 -3.30 26.70 15.86
CA GLY A 180 -4.04 26.36 17.07
C GLY A 180 -4.15 24.85 17.28
N ASP A 181 -4.42 24.46 18.53
CA ASP A 181 -4.70 23.06 18.91
C ASP A 181 -3.56 22.05 18.59
N GLY A 182 -2.32 22.53 18.52
CA GLY A 182 -1.13 21.74 18.17
C GLY A 182 -0.62 21.95 16.73
N ILE A 183 -1.33 22.76 15.93
CA ILE A 183 -0.83 23.22 14.63
C ILE A 183 -0.12 24.57 14.81
N SER A 184 1.17 24.66 14.50
CA SER A 184 1.89 25.93 14.39
C SER A 184 1.50 26.69 13.12
N GLY A 185 1.86 27.98 13.05
CA GLY A 185 1.74 28.75 11.81
C GLY A 185 2.56 28.14 10.66
N GLU A 186 3.75 27.62 10.96
CA GLU A 186 4.60 26.92 9.99
C GLU A 186 3.94 25.63 9.51
N LEU A 187 3.41 24.81 10.41
CA LEU A 187 2.76 23.56 10.03
C LEU A 187 1.50 23.79 9.20
N ALA A 188 0.70 24.82 9.52
CA ALA A 188 -0.46 25.18 8.70
C ALA A 188 -0.06 25.48 7.24
N VAL A 189 0.99 26.29 7.05
CA VAL A 189 1.52 26.61 5.70
C VAL A 189 1.98 25.34 4.98
N LEU A 190 2.74 24.47 5.65
CA LEU A 190 3.23 23.23 5.06
C LEU A 190 2.12 22.26 4.67
N LEU A 191 1.01 22.21 5.42
CA LEU A 191 -0.16 21.39 5.07
C LEU A 191 -0.92 21.98 3.87
N ASP A 192 -1.00 23.30 3.76
CA ASP A 192 -1.65 23.97 2.61
C ASP A 192 -0.89 23.77 1.29
N GLU A 193 0.44 23.60 1.33
CA GLU A 193 1.23 23.31 0.12
C GLU A 193 0.76 22.05 -0.64
N TYR A 194 0.12 21.10 0.06
CA TYR A 194 -0.39 19.87 -0.56
C TYR A 194 -1.62 20.10 -1.43
N GLU A 195 -2.29 21.26 -1.34
CA GLU A 195 -3.47 21.56 -2.15
C GLU A 195 -3.18 21.62 -3.65
N THR A 196 -1.92 21.89 -4.03
CA THR A 196 -1.49 22.00 -5.43
C THR A 196 -0.35 21.07 -5.81
N ARG A 197 0.38 20.51 -4.84
CA ARG A 197 1.47 19.57 -5.10
C ARG A 197 0.97 18.35 -5.87
N ARG A 198 1.66 17.92 -6.92
CA ARG A 198 1.24 16.75 -7.69
C ARG A 198 1.71 15.45 -7.01
N ASN A 199 0.76 14.67 -6.50
CA ASN A 199 0.95 13.29 -6.02
C ASN A 199 -0.42 12.63 -5.82
N GLU A 200 -0.54 11.40 -6.29
CA GLU A 200 -1.74 10.57 -6.33
C GLU A 200 -2.35 10.33 -4.94
N SER A 201 -1.52 10.13 -3.91
CA SER A 201 -1.98 9.81 -2.55
C SER A 201 -2.82 10.92 -1.94
N HIS A 202 -2.52 12.19 -2.22
CA HIS A 202 -3.38 13.29 -1.77
C HIS A 202 -4.31 13.86 -2.85
N MET A 203 -3.90 13.89 -4.12
CA MET A 203 -4.75 14.40 -5.20
C MET A 203 -5.93 13.49 -5.53
N ILE A 204 -5.81 12.19 -5.27
CA ILE A 204 -6.90 11.22 -5.46
C ILE A 204 -7.37 10.72 -4.11
N ALA A 205 -6.52 10.03 -3.34
CA ALA A 205 -6.97 9.30 -2.16
C ALA A 205 -7.43 10.21 -1.00
N VAL A 206 -6.66 11.24 -0.60
CA VAL A 206 -7.11 12.18 0.44
C VAL A 206 -8.35 12.97 -0.02
N ARG A 207 -8.39 13.48 -1.27
CA ARG A 207 -9.58 14.18 -1.79
C ARG A 207 -10.83 13.30 -1.79
N LEU A 208 -10.68 12.03 -2.14
CA LEU A 208 -11.77 11.06 -2.07
C LEU A 208 -12.20 10.80 -0.62
N ALA A 209 -11.26 10.62 0.30
CA ALA A 209 -11.57 10.44 1.73
C ALA A 209 -12.36 11.62 2.29
N VAL A 210 -11.93 12.85 1.98
CA VAL A 210 -12.63 14.09 2.37
C VAL A 210 -14.04 14.13 1.79
N ARG A 211 -14.20 13.80 0.49
CA ARG A 211 -15.51 13.77 -0.21
C ARG A 211 -16.48 12.77 0.42
N LEU A 212 -15.97 11.60 0.82
CA LEU A 212 -16.76 10.53 1.43
C LEU A 212 -16.96 10.71 2.94
N GLY A 213 -16.31 11.71 3.55
CA GLY A 213 -16.37 11.94 4.99
C GLY A 213 -15.59 10.94 5.83
N LEU A 214 -14.67 10.18 5.23
CA LEU A 214 -13.75 9.27 5.93
C LEU A 214 -12.77 10.07 6.79
N ASP A 215 -12.26 9.44 7.85
CA ASP A 215 -11.37 10.10 8.82
C ASP A 215 -9.88 9.93 8.52
N ARG A 216 -9.51 8.94 7.69
CA ARG A 216 -8.11 8.67 7.36
C ARG A 216 -7.95 7.90 6.06
N VAL A 217 -6.72 7.85 5.58
CA VAL A 217 -6.26 6.89 4.56
C VAL A 217 -5.29 5.90 5.22
N TYR A 218 -4.96 4.82 4.52
CA TYR A 218 -4.16 3.72 5.06
C TYR A 218 -2.91 3.48 4.20
N PRO A 219 -1.72 3.91 4.65
CA PRO A 219 -0.47 3.49 4.02
C PRO A 219 -0.28 1.98 4.19
N VAL A 220 -0.03 1.27 3.10
CA VAL A 220 0.10 -0.20 3.09
C VAL A 220 1.37 -0.71 2.41
N ASP A 221 2.29 0.20 2.08
CA ASP A 221 3.55 -0.15 1.43
C ASP A 221 4.61 -0.60 2.45
N ASP A 222 5.61 -1.33 1.98
CA ASP A 222 6.70 -1.85 2.80
C ASP A 222 8.02 -1.97 2.03
N HIS A 223 9.08 -1.35 2.56
CA HIS A 223 10.43 -1.33 1.98
C HIS A 223 11.47 -2.02 2.89
N HIS A 224 11.05 -2.80 3.90
CA HIS A 224 11.99 -3.51 4.78
C HIS A 224 12.71 -4.67 4.10
N GLY A 225 12.27 -5.08 2.90
CA GLY A 225 12.94 -6.12 2.10
C GLY A 225 13.86 -5.57 1.01
N ASP A 226 13.94 -4.25 0.84
CA ASP A 226 14.72 -3.63 -0.23
C ASP A 226 16.23 -3.76 0.00
N ASP A 227 16.67 -4.01 1.22
CA ASP A 227 18.08 -4.30 1.54
C ASP A 227 18.58 -5.60 0.87
N ILE A 228 17.67 -6.53 0.56
CA ILE A 228 17.95 -7.76 -0.19
C ILE A 228 18.08 -7.46 -1.70
N MET A 229 17.45 -6.38 -2.17
CA MET A 229 17.60 -5.85 -3.53
C MET A 229 18.92 -5.08 -3.64
N GLY A 230 20.04 -5.76 -3.37
CA GLY A 230 21.37 -5.16 -3.47
C GLY A 230 21.73 -4.73 -4.90
N ASP A 231 22.89 -4.07 -5.05
CA ASP A 231 23.36 -3.50 -6.33
C ASP A 231 23.20 -4.42 -7.54
N ALA A 232 23.41 -5.73 -7.37
CA ALA A 232 23.28 -6.71 -8.44
C ALA A 232 21.85 -6.82 -9.00
N VAL A 233 20.81 -6.75 -8.16
CA VAL A 233 19.41 -6.80 -8.62
C VAL A 233 19.03 -5.51 -9.33
N ILE A 234 19.51 -4.36 -8.83
CA ILE A 234 19.29 -3.05 -9.46
C ILE A 234 19.98 -2.99 -10.82
N ASP A 235 21.22 -3.50 -10.92
CA ASP A 235 21.95 -3.59 -12.18
C ASP A 235 21.26 -4.54 -13.16
N ASP A 236 20.80 -5.70 -12.71
CA ASP A 236 20.05 -6.65 -13.54
C ASP A 236 18.71 -6.05 -14.00
N MET A 237 17.99 -5.33 -13.13
CA MET A 237 16.76 -4.62 -13.49
C MET A 237 17.02 -3.47 -14.48
N ARG A 238 18.07 -2.69 -14.27
CA ARG A 238 18.48 -1.63 -15.19
C ARG A 238 18.84 -2.20 -16.56
N VAL A 239 19.66 -3.26 -16.60
CA VAL A 239 19.98 -3.98 -17.84
C VAL A 239 18.72 -4.49 -18.50
N PHE A 240 17.79 -5.09 -17.74
CA PHE A 240 16.49 -5.56 -18.24
C PHE A 240 15.64 -4.44 -18.84
N MET A 241 15.54 -3.29 -18.15
CA MET A 241 14.77 -2.13 -18.60
C MET A 241 15.43 -1.42 -19.80
N GLU A 242 16.75 -1.46 -19.91
CA GLU A 242 17.55 -0.93 -21.02
C GLU A 242 17.60 -1.90 -22.23
N GLN A 243 17.09 -3.13 -22.11
CA GLN A 243 16.95 -4.01 -23.27
C GLN A 243 16.04 -3.32 -24.29
N ALA A 244 16.50 -3.24 -25.55
CA ALA A 244 15.80 -2.57 -26.64
C ALA A 244 14.35 -3.07 -26.84
N ASP A 245 14.07 -4.28 -26.37
CA ASP A 245 12.74 -4.90 -26.45
C ASP A 245 11.84 -4.60 -25.27
N PHE A 246 12.28 -4.01 -24.15
CA PHE A 246 11.39 -3.71 -23.01
C PHE A 246 10.28 -2.74 -23.41
N ALA A 247 10.64 -1.64 -24.09
CA ALA A 247 9.68 -0.70 -24.65
C ALA A 247 8.77 -1.37 -25.70
N ALA A 248 9.31 -2.28 -26.51
CA ALA A 248 8.53 -3.06 -27.48
C ALA A 248 7.59 -4.08 -26.79
N HIS A 249 7.97 -4.63 -25.64
CA HIS A 249 7.19 -5.56 -24.83
C HIS A 249 6.03 -4.85 -24.15
N ILE A 250 6.26 -3.67 -23.55
CA ILE A 250 5.21 -2.82 -22.99
C ILE A 250 4.26 -2.30 -24.09
N ALA A 251 4.79 -2.04 -25.29
CA ALA A 251 4.00 -1.65 -26.46
C ALA A 251 3.38 -2.84 -27.21
N SER A 252 3.64 -4.08 -26.79
CA SER A 252 3.12 -5.27 -27.47
C SER A 252 1.59 -5.35 -27.33
N PRO A 253 0.87 -5.83 -28.36
CA PRO A 253 -0.57 -6.04 -28.28
C PRO A 253 -0.96 -6.97 -27.12
N GLU A 254 -0.13 -7.95 -26.77
CA GLU A 254 -0.36 -8.88 -25.68
C GLU A 254 -0.34 -8.18 -24.30
N PHE A 255 0.57 -7.23 -24.10
CA PHE A 255 0.66 -6.43 -22.88
C PHE A 255 -0.45 -5.35 -22.83
N GLN A 256 -0.75 -4.68 -23.94
CA GLN A 256 -1.84 -3.70 -24.02
C GLN A 256 -3.22 -4.36 -23.83
N TYR A 257 -3.42 -5.58 -24.33
CA TYR A 257 -4.64 -6.37 -24.12
C TYR A 257 -4.90 -6.73 -22.65
N LEU A 258 -3.86 -6.83 -21.82
CA LEU A 258 -4.00 -7.00 -20.37
C LEU A 258 -4.40 -5.69 -19.66
N ALA A 259 -3.92 -4.54 -20.16
CA ALA A 259 -4.26 -3.22 -19.65
C ALA A 259 -5.70 -2.78 -20.04
N GLU A 260 -6.20 -3.21 -21.19
CA GLU A 260 -7.53 -2.86 -21.73
C GLU A 260 -8.65 -3.80 -21.29
N ARG A 261 -8.41 -4.71 -20.33
CA ARG A 261 -9.44 -5.68 -19.92
C ARG A 261 -10.69 -4.95 -19.40
N PRO A 262 -11.88 -5.19 -20.00
CA PRO A 262 -13.14 -4.78 -19.40
C PRO A 262 -13.24 -5.41 -18.01
N SER A 263 -13.75 -4.64 -17.05
CA SER A 263 -13.92 -5.07 -15.67
C SER A 263 -14.69 -6.40 -15.61
N ALA A 264 -14.50 -7.20 -14.56
CA ALA A 264 -15.29 -8.43 -14.36
C ALA A 264 -16.82 -8.17 -14.44
N SER A 265 -17.26 -6.93 -14.19
CA SER A 265 -18.65 -6.50 -14.34
C SER A 265 -19.17 -6.50 -15.79
N GLU A 266 -18.31 -6.26 -16.78
CA GLU A 266 -18.71 -6.25 -18.20
C GLU A 266 -18.83 -7.67 -18.78
N ARG A 267 -18.09 -8.63 -18.21
CA ARG A 267 -18.21 -10.06 -18.55
C ARG A 267 -19.51 -10.68 -18.03
N LEU A 268 -19.99 -10.25 -16.85
CA LEU A 268 -21.29 -10.66 -16.31
C LEU A 268 -22.47 -10.14 -17.15
N LYS A 269 -22.34 -8.96 -17.76
CA LYS A 269 -23.37 -8.41 -18.67
C LYS A 269 -23.48 -9.14 -20.00
N MET A 270 -22.42 -9.81 -20.47
CA MET A 270 -22.46 -10.58 -21.73
C MET A 270 -23.10 -11.97 -21.60
N HIS A 271 -23.26 -12.52 -20.39
CA HIS A 271 -23.81 -13.87 -20.19
C HIS A 271 -25.18 -13.92 -19.51
N TRP A 272 -25.70 -12.80 -19.01
CA TRP A 272 -27.08 -12.74 -18.51
C TRP A 272 -28.06 -12.35 -19.61
N ARG A 273 -28.45 -13.32 -20.45
CA ARG A 273 -29.73 -13.24 -21.16
C ARG A 273 -30.81 -13.79 -20.23
N PRO A 274 -31.85 -13.01 -19.87
CA PRO A 274 -32.99 -13.56 -19.16
C PRO A 274 -33.74 -14.51 -20.11
N THR A 275 -33.60 -15.81 -19.92
CA THR A 275 -34.62 -16.75 -20.39
C THR A 275 -35.80 -16.62 -19.46
N GLY A 276 -36.93 -16.15 -20.02
CA GLY A 276 -38.17 -15.98 -19.29
C GLY A 276 -38.82 -17.30 -18.86
N PHE A 277 -39.81 -17.11 -17.97
CA PHE A 277 -40.62 -18.05 -17.21
C PHE A 277 -40.00 -18.57 -15.91
#